data_AF-A0A0F9M848-F1
#
_entry.id   AF-A0A0F9M848-F1
#
_cell.length_a   1.000
_cell.length_b   1.000
_cell.length_c   1.000
_cell.angle_alpha   90.00
_cell.angle_beta   90.00
_cell.angle_gamma   90.00
#
_symmetry.space_group_name_H-M   'P 1'
#
loop_
_entity.id
_entity.type
_entity.pdbx_description
1 polymer ?
#
loop_
_entity_poly.entity_id
_entity_poly.type
_entity_poly.pdbx_seq_one_letter_code
_entity_poly.pdbx_strand_id
1 'polypeptide(L)' 'VESTTIDSYVKERNLKVGLIKLDIEGHGLKALEGAKNTIKKYKPMLLISIYIQKGVNN' A
#
# COMPACT_ATOMS: atom_id res chain seq x y z
N VAL A 1 -14.73 -7.90 -3.17
CA VAL A 1 -13.58 -8.18 -4.07
C VAL A 1 -12.48 -8.73 -3.19
N GLU A 2 -11.78 -9.78 -3.63
CA GLU A 2 -10.63 -10.32 -2.91
C GLU A 2 -9.43 -9.36 -3.00
N SER A 3 -8.62 -9.28 -1.95
CA SER A 3 -7.44 -8.40 -1.88
C SER A 3 -6.31 -9.05 -1.11
N THR A 4 -5.06 -8.74 -1.45
CA THR A 4 -3.85 -9.16 -0.72
C THR A 4 -3.04 -7.95 -0.25
N THR A 5 -2.00 -8.19 0.54
CA THR A 5 -1.06 -7.15 0.99
C THR A 5 0.12 -7.03 0.02
N ILE A 6 0.74 -5.86 -0.02
CA ILE A 6 1.95 -5.64 -0.82
C ILE A 6 3.08 -6.53 -0.30
N ASP A 7 3.19 -6.70 1.02
CA ASP A 7 4.20 -7.57 1.65
C ASP A 7 4.09 -9.03 1.19
N SER A 8 2.88 -9.60 1.18
CA SER A 8 2.68 -10.98 0.71
C SER A 8 3.05 -11.11 -0.76
N TYR A 9 2.56 -10.19 -1.60
CA TYR A 9 2.84 -10.19 -3.03
C TYR A 9 4.34 -10.09 -3.35
N VAL A 10 5.05 -9.22 -2.64
CA VAL A 10 6.50 -9.02 -2.78
C VAL A 10 7.27 -10.25 -2.32
N LYS A 11 6.87 -10.86 -1.20
CA LYS A 11 7.52 -12.05 -0.63
C LYS A 11 7.35 -13.27 -1.54
N GLU A 12 6.12 -13.56 -1.96
CA GLU A 12 5.80 -14.72 -2.80
C GLU A 12 6.52 -14.69 -4.15
N ARG A 13 6.77 -13.50 -4.68
CA ARG A 13 7.44 -13.29 -5.98
C ARG A 13 8.91 -12.93 -5.86
N ASN A 14 9.46 -12.92 -4.64
CA ASN A 14 10.85 -12.56 -4.35
C ASN A 14 11.29 -11.23 -5.00
N LEU A 15 10.45 -10.20 -4.90
CA LEU A 15 10.69 -8.91 -5.54
C LEU A 15 11.61 -8.01 -4.71
N LYS A 16 12.41 -7.19 -5.39
CA LYS A 16 13.11 -6.02 -4.83
C LYS A 16 12.40 -4.76 -5.31
N VAL A 17 11.87 -3.99 -4.38
CA VAL A 17 10.96 -2.87 -4.72
C VAL A 17 11.70 -1.54 -4.61
N GLY A 18 11.73 -0.76 -5.71
CA GLY A 18 12.33 0.58 -5.75
C GLY A 18 11.31 1.73 -5.69
N LEU A 19 10.05 1.47 -6.04
CA LEU A 19 8.96 2.45 -6.07
C LEU A 19 7.65 1.76 -5.67
N ILE A 20 6.84 2.42 -4.87
CA ILE A 20 5.45 2.07 -4.62
C ILE A 20 4.58 3.27 -5.04
N LYS A 21 3.72 3.06 -6.03
CA LYS A 21 2.66 4.02 -6.39
C LYS A 21 1.33 3.53 -5.80
N LEU A 22 0.65 4.38 -5.04
CA LEU A 22 -0.69 4.13 -4.50
C LEU A 22 -1.67 5.17 -5.03
N ASP A 23 -2.66 4.70 -5.77
CA ASP A 23 -3.77 5.51 -6.30
C ASP A 23 -5.07 4.74 -6.08
N ILE A 24 -5.54 4.76 -4.82
CA ILE A 24 -6.69 3.98 -4.35
C ILE A 24 -7.58 4.85 -3.45
N GLU A 25 -8.89 4.81 -3.67
CA GLU A 25 -9.85 5.58 -2.89
C GLU A 25 -10.21 4.88 -1.57
N GLY A 26 -10.16 5.60 -0.44
CA GLY A 26 -10.60 5.11 0.88
C GLY A 26 -9.72 4.04 1.54
N HIS A 27 -8.76 3.46 0.81
CA HIS A 27 -7.96 2.31 1.27
C HIS A 27 -6.46 2.59 1.38
N GLY A 28 -6.02 3.84 1.11
CA GLY A 28 -4.60 4.22 1.10
C GLY A 28 -3.84 3.84 2.38
N LEU A 29 -4.41 4.12 3.55
CA LEU A 29 -3.78 3.79 4.83
C LEU A 29 -3.66 2.28 5.05
N LYS A 30 -4.69 1.50 4.69
CA LYS A 30 -4.65 0.03 4.79
C LYS A 30 -3.59 -0.57 3.86
N ALA A 31 -3.45 -0.03 2.65
CA ALA A 31 -2.41 -0.47 1.71
C ALA A 31 -0.99 -0.16 2.21
N LEU A 32 -0.78 1.00 2.84
CA LEU A 32 0.50 1.33 3.47
C LEU A 32 0.85 0.38 4.62
N GLU A 33 -0.12 0.03 5.48
CA GLU A 33 0.12 -0.95 6.54
C GLU A 33 0.45 -2.33 5.95
N GLY A 34 -0.24 -2.72 4.88
CA GLY A 34 0.06 -3.94 4.12
C GLY A 34 1.39 -3.93 3.35
N ALA A 35 2.10 -2.81 3.30
CA ALA A 35 3.42 -2.67 2.65
C ALA A 35 4.56 -2.45 3.64
N LYS A 36 4.28 -2.48 4.95
CA LYS A 36 5.18 -2.03 6.01
C LYS A 36 6.54 -2.74 6.00
N ASN A 37 6.56 -4.05 5.80
CA ASN A 37 7.83 -4.78 5.78
C ASN A 37 8.62 -4.50 4.51
N THR A 38 7.94 -4.38 3.37
CA THR A 38 8.52 -4.00 2.08
C THR A 38 9.16 -2.60 2.16
N ILE A 39 8.45 -1.64 2.74
CA ILE A 39 8.92 -0.26 2.93
C ILE A 39 10.16 -0.25 3.83
N LYS A 40 10.10 -0.93 4.98
CA LYS A 40 11.24 -1.00 5.92
C LYS A 40 12.47 -1.66 5.30
N LYS A 41 12.27 -2.75 4.54
CA LYS A 41 13.35 -3.55 3.95
C LYS A 41 14.03 -2.83 2.78
N TYR A 42 13.24 -2.31 1.84
CA TYR A 42 13.76 -1.81 0.57
C TYR A 42 13.84 -0.29 0.46
N LYS A 43 13.22 0.45 1.39
CA LYS A 43 13.13 1.91 1.38
C LYS A 43 12.79 2.48 -0.01
N PRO A 44 11.72 1.99 -0.66
CA PRO A 44 11.35 2.45 -1.98
C PRO A 44 10.91 3.91 -1.94
N MET A 45 11.00 4.59 -3.08
CA MET A 45 10.27 5.84 -3.29
C MET A 45 8.77 5.59 -3.15
N LEU A 46 8.05 6.50 -2.51
CA LEU A 46 6.59 6.40 -2.31
C LEU A 46 5.89 7.52 -3.07
N LEU A 47 5.02 7.16 -4.01
CA LEU A 47 4.13 8.09 -4.71
C LEU A 47 2.69 7.76 -4.31
N ILE A 48 2.13 8.53 -3.38
CA ILE A 48 0.87 8.19 -2.71
C ILE A 48 -0.16 9.29 -2.95
N SER A 49 -1.29 8.92 -3.52
CA SER A 49 -2.50 9.72 -3.54
C SER A 49 -3.40 9.27 -2.37
N ILE A 50 -3.59 10.13 -1.36
CA ILE A 50 -4.46 9.83 -0.22
C ILE A 50 -5.81 10.50 -0.43
N TYR A 51 -6.83 9.70 -0.74
CA TYR A 51 -8.22 10.12 -0.78
C TYR A 51 -8.95 9.58 0.44
N ILE A 52 -9.25 10.48 1.38
CA ILE A 52 -10.01 10.14 2.58
C ILE A 52 -11.50 10.24 2.23
N GLN A 53 -12.21 9.12 2.36
CA GLN A 53 -13.67 9.14 2.29
C GLN A 53 -14.17 9.84 3.56
N LYS A 54 -14.76 11.03 3.42
CA LYS A 54 -15.40 11.71 4.56
C LYS A 54 -16.59 10.86 4.98
N GLY A 55 -16.62 10.45 6.24
CA GLY A 55 -17.81 9.86 6.83
C GLY A 55 -18.97 10.85 6.69
N VAL A 56 -20.06 10.42 6.06
CA VAL A 56 -21.34 11.10 6.20
C VAL A 56 -21.77 10.84 7.64
N ASN A 57 -21.58 11.83 8.51
CA ASN A 57 -22.23 11.83 9.82
C ASN A 57 -23.71 12.04 9.56
N ASN A 58 -24.51 10.97 9.67
CA ASN A 58 -25.95 11.05 9.86
C ASN A 58 -26.24 11.42 11.32
#